data_AF-A0A7D9JKR0-F1
#
_entry.id   AF-A0A7D9JKR0-F1
#
_cell.length_a   1.000
_cell.length_b   1.000
_cell.length_c   1.000
_cell.angle_alpha   90.00
_cell.angle_beta   90.00
_cell.angle_gamma   90.00
#
_symmetry.space_group_name_H-M   'P 1'
#
loop_
_entity.id
_entity.type
_entity.pdbx_description
1 polymer ?
#
loop_
_entity_poly.entity_id
_entity_poly.type
_entity_poly.pdbx_seq_one_letter_code
_entity_poly.pdbx_strand_id
1 'polypeptide(L)'
;LATSSFPLAMPIKTINEPFLTLTSGAGPTRWSDGCGEIVGSSDDYNIQEYFSSYLKQVDKRAEHMSITIPFYLHYVVEPNEEIPDMIFAVVIQMQTTSKYKIIPDIHVPYLSHKKSCEPADGCQIVEVKFSPIEPVPATFNIRIIYSNAASSSYIMALKPIVIEFHDIFIPLKHSAQCLSKPELDVAFSPEQMFDALWQYIEEHQYSRKNQSFSGAKSIVYLDLEKEKVETILEKLDNHIIKRNDTEASVGVFLPPKHHFLLRFVLHPAHAVVHVATDRWQILASLATFLKYGRTINVENSSSMVV
;
A
#
# COMPACT_ATOMS: atom_id res chain seq x y z
N LEU A 1 -10.02 -20.52 12.47
CA LEU A 1 -11.36 -20.28 13.05
C LEU A 1 -11.17 -19.37 14.26
N ALA A 2 -11.27 -18.06 14.06
CA ALA A 2 -11.20 -17.11 15.17
C ALA A 2 -12.55 -17.12 15.89
N THR A 3 -12.51 -17.32 17.21
CA THR A 3 -13.65 -17.27 18.12
C THR A 3 -14.18 -15.84 18.19
N SER A 4 -15.42 -15.61 17.76
CA SER A 4 -16.08 -14.31 17.91
C SER A 4 -16.27 -14.00 19.40
N SER A 5 -15.95 -12.78 19.81
CA SER A 5 -16.06 -12.28 21.19
C SER A 5 -17.49 -11.92 21.63
N PHE A 6 -18.49 -12.13 20.76
CA PHE A 6 -19.90 -11.93 21.08
C PHE A 6 -20.65 -13.27 21.22
N PRO A 7 -21.45 -13.47 22.29
CA PRO A 7 -22.42 -14.55 22.31
C PRO A 7 -23.52 -14.26 21.27
N LEU A 8 -23.50 -15.00 20.17
CA LEU A 8 -24.50 -14.87 19.12
C LEU A 8 -25.82 -15.49 19.60
N ALA A 9 -26.91 -14.73 19.51
CA ALA A 9 -28.24 -15.26 19.79
C ALA A 9 -28.63 -16.26 18.67
N MET A 10 -28.90 -17.51 19.05
CA MET A 10 -29.29 -18.56 18.11
C MET A 10 -30.79 -18.48 17.80
N PRO A 11 -31.24 -18.71 16.55
CA PRO A 11 -30.45 -19.08 15.37
C PRO A 11 -29.99 -17.87 14.54
N ILE A 12 -28.73 -17.94 14.06
CA ILE A 12 -28.16 -16.96 13.13
C ILE A 12 -28.73 -17.21 11.73
N LYS A 13 -29.35 -16.20 11.12
CA LYS A 13 -29.88 -16.30 9.76
C LYS A 13 -28.83 -15.87 8.74
N THR A 14 -28.67 -16.64 7.66
CA THR A 14 -27.75 -16.29 6.56
C THR A 14 -28.50 -15.58 5.46
N ILE A 15 -27.93 -14.47 4.98
CA ILE A 15 -28.44 -13.67 3.87
C ILE A 15 -27.53 -13.94 2.67
N ASN A 16 -28.15 -14.38 1.57
CA ASN A 16 -27.43 -14.73 0.35
C ASN A 16 -27.14 -13.52 -0.53
N GLU A 17 -28.07 -12.55 -0.57
CA GLU A 17 -27.92 -11.32 -1.35
C GLU A 17 -27.59 -10.16 -0.40
N PRO A 18 -26.34 -9.64 -0.43
CA PRO A 18 -25.94 -8.58 0.49
C PRO A 18 -26.60 -7.26 0.10
N PHE A 19 -27.26 -6.62 1.07
CA PHE A 19 -27.81 -5.27 0.91
C PHE A 19 -26.85 -4.17 1.41
N LEU A 20 -25.67 -4.55 1.93
CA LEU A 20 -24.61 -3.63 2.32
C LEU A 20 -23.42 -3.76 1.37
N THR A 21 -22.60 -2.71 1.29
CA THR A 21 -21.31 -2.75 0.62
C THR A 21 -20.27 -1.90 1.33
N LEU A 22 -19.00 -2.15 1.01
CA LEU A 22 -17.88 -1.28 1.34
C LEU A 22 -17.35 -0.64 0.06
N THR A 23 -17.32 0.69 0.02
CA THR A 23 -16.83 1.45 -1.14
C THR A 23 -15.64 2.31 -0.73
N SER A 24 -14.52 2.20 -1.43
CA SER A 24 -13.33 3.02 -1.20
C SER A 24 -13.58 4.48 -1.60
N GLY A 25 -12.82 5.42 -1.02
CA GLY A 25 -12.90 6.84 -1.37
C GLY A 25 -13.49 7.73 -0.29
N ALA A 26 -13.64 7.21 0.93
CA ALA A 26 -14.08 7.99 2.10
C ALA A 26 -13.03 8.97 2.65
N GLY A 27 -11.89 9.09 1.97
CA GLY A 27 -10.77 9.94 2.34
C GLY A 27 -9.46 9.46 1.70
N PRO A 28 -8.38 10.22 1.89
CA PRO A 28 -7.07 9.79 1.43
C PRO A 28 -6.62 8.55 2.19
N THR A 29 -5.92 7.65 1.51
CA THR A 29 -5.16 6.59 2.15
C THR A 29 -4.15 7.20 3.12
N ARG A 30 -4.15 6.74 4.36
CA ARG A 30 -3.24 7.20 5.41
C ARG A 30 -2.24 6.10 5.72
N TRP A 31 -1.08 6.49 6.23
CA TRP A 31 -0.04 5.56 6.63
C TRP A 31 0.28 5.79 8.10
N SER A 32 0.55 4.71 8.84
CA SER A 32 1.01 4.82 10.23
C SER A 32 2.52 4.75 10.25
N ASP A 33 3.19 5.86 10.53
CA ASP A 33 4.65 5.96 10.60
C ASP A 33 5.17 6.33 12.01
N GLY A 34 4.28 6.78 12.90
CA GLY A 34 4.59 6.95 14.32
C GLY A 34 5.51 8.13 14.64
N CYS A 35 5.52 9.20 13.83
CA CYS A 35 6.31 10.41 14.12
C CYS A 35 5.52 11.71 13.91
N GLY A 36 5.82 12.71 14.76
CA GLY A 36 5.30 14.08 14.66
C GLY A 36 6.18 15.00 13.81
N GLU A 37 5.66 16.18 13.49
CA GLU A 37 6.27 17.17 12.60
C GLU A 37 7.58 17.74 13.15
N ILE A 38 8.59 17.90 12.28
CA ILE A 38 9.85 18.56 12.59
C ILE A 38 10.19 19.54 11.47
N VAL A 39 10.54 20.77 11.87
CA VAL A 39 11.13 21.82 11.03
C VAL A 39 12.63 21.80 11.28
N GLY A 40 13.45 21.80 10.24
CA GLY A 40 14.91 21.79 10.39
C GLY A 40 15.64 22.49 9.25
N SER A 41 16.79 23.08 9.61
CA SER A 41 17.66 23.94 8.79
C SER A 41 18.92 23.20 8.32
N SER A 42 19.83 23.88 7.60
CA SER A 42 20.90 23.27 6.78
C SER A 42 22.29 23.46 7.40
N ASP A 43 23.00 22.36 7.66
CA ASP A 43 24.48 22.29 7.72
C ASP A 43 24.99 20.91 7.25
N ASP A 44 26.25 20.85 6.82
CA ASP A 44 26.87 19.78 6.02
C ASP A 44 27.34 18.58 6.88
N TYR A 45 26.55 17.50 6.91
CA TYR A 45 26.83 16.25 7.67
C TYR A 45 27.03 15.01 6.79
N ASN A 46 27.65 13.96 7.36
CA ASN A 46 28.01 12.71 6.69
C ASN A 46 26.78 11.86 6.28
N ILE A 47 26.45 11.93 4.99
CA ILE A 47 25.36 11.22 4.31
C ILE A 47 25.28 9.72 4.68
N GLN A 48 26.42 9.07 4.85
CA GLN A 48 26.51 7.64 5.12
C GLN A 48 25.92 7.26 6.48
N GLU A 49 26.09 8.11 7.49
CA GLU A 49 25.60 7.87 8.85
C GLU A 49 24.07 8.01 8.91
N TYR A 50 23.54 9.05 8.26
CA TYR A 50 22.10 9.26 8.14
C TYR A 50 21.44 8.07 7.43
N PHE A 51 21.98 7.66 6.28
CA PHE A 51 21.47 6.52 5.53
C PHE A 51 21.49 5.22 6.35
N SER A 52 22.58 4.97 7.07
CA SER A 52 22.69 3.81 7.97
C SER A 52 21.67 3.85 9.11
N SER A 53 21.39 5.04 9.65
CA SER A 53 20.37 5.25 10.67
C SER A 53 18.95 5.00 10.11
N TYR A 54 18.68 5.47 8.89
CA TYR A 54 17.42 5.23 8.19
C TYR A 54 17.14 3.73 8.03
N LEU A 55 18.08 2.96 7.49
CA LEU A 55 17.90 1.51 7.32
C LEU A 55 17.63 0.79 8.64
N LYS A 56 18.34 1.17 9.72
CA LYS A 56 18.09 0.63 11.07
C LYS A 56 16.69 0.95 11.58
N GLN A 57 16.19 2.15 11.31
CA GLN A 57 14.83 2.55 11.71
C GLN A 57 13.76 1.83 10.90
N VAL A 58 13.96 1.70 9.59
CA VAL A 58 13.11 0.89 8.70
C VAL A 58 13.01 -0.54 9.25
N ASP A 59 14.13 -1.20 9.56
CA ASP A 59 14.10 -2.55 10.13
C ASP A 59 13.42 -2.61 11.50
N LYS A 60 13.69 -1.65 12.39
CA LYS A 60 13.08 -1.60 13.74
C LYS A 60 11.56 -1.39 13.68
N ARG A 61 11.08 -0.59 12.73
CA ARG A 61 9.66 -0.24 12.60
C ARG A 61 8.91 -1.14 11.62
N ALA A 62 9.57 -2.04 10.91
CA ALA A 62 8.99 -2.90 9.88
C ALA A 62 7.71 -3.61 10.34
N GLU A 63 7.69 -4.11 11.57
CA GLU A 63 6.54 -4.82 12.14
C GLU A 63 5.32 -3.91 12.38
N HIS A 64 5.50 -2.61 12.48
CA HIS A 64 4.44 -1.66 12.80
C HIS A 64 3.92 -0.92 11.56
N MET A 65 4.57 -1.08 10.42
CA MET A 65 4.19 -0.45 9.16
C MET A 65 2.84 -0.96 8.66
N SER A 66 2.00 -0.03 8.23
CA SER A 66 0.65 -0.33 7.76
C SER A 66 0.08 0.78 6.92
N ILE A 67 -0.84 0.40 6.05
CA ILE A 67 -1.66 1.29 5.24
C ILE A 67 -3.08 1.27 5.79
N THR A 68 -3.67 2.43 6.04
CA THR A 68 -5.05 2.57 6.47
C THR A 68 -5.88 3.15 5.34
N ILE A 69 -6.88 2.40 4.89
CA ILE A 69 -7.78 2.82 3.82
C ILE A 69 -9.17 3.05 4.42
N PRO A 70 -9.76 4.24 4.25
CA PRO A 70 -11.13 4.52 4.68
C PRO A 70 -12.15 4.04 3.63
N PHE A 71 -13.17 3.33 4.10
CA PHE A 71 -14.29 2.84 3.29
C PHE A 71 -15.61 3.40 3.79
N TYR A 72 -16.52 3.72 2.88
CA TYR A 72 -17.92 3.92 3.21
C TYR A 72 -18.61 2.58 3.41
N LEU A 73 -19.28 2.39 4.55
CA LEU A 73 -20.22 1.30 4.78
C LEU A 73 -21.64 1.83 4.53
N HIS A 74 -22.28 1.34 3.48
CA HIS A 74 -23.59 1.84 3.06
C HIS A 74 -24.48 0.76 2.49
N TYR A 75 -25.78 1.05 2.43
CA TYR A 75 -26.79 0.23 1.80
C TYR A 75 -26.71 0.37 0.28
N VAL A 76 -27.03 -0.72 -0.43
CA VAL A 76 -27.14 -0.75 -1.90
C VAL A 76 -28.55 -1.08 -2.37
N VAL A 77 -29.44 -1.40 -1.44
CA VAL A 77 -30.85 -1.70 -1.69
C VAL A 77 -31.70 -0.95 -0.67
N GLU A 78 -32.84 -0.44 -1.13
CA GLU A 78 -33.84 0.20 -0.27
C GLU A 78 -34.41 -0.78 0.77
N PRO A 79 -34.70 -0.32 2.00
CA PRO A 79 -35.29 -1.16 3.04
C PRO A 79 -36.67 -1.70 2.64
N ASN A 80 -36.97 -2.92 3.07
CA ASN A 80 -38.26 -3.58 2.87
C ASN A 80 -38.54 -4.54 4.04
N GLU A 81 -39.49 -5.47 3.90
CA GLU A 81 -39.81 -6.43 4.97
C GLU A 81 -38.65 -7.36 5.34
N GLU A 82 -37.76 -7.66 4.39
CA GLU A 82 -36.59 -8.52 4.57
C GLU A 82 -35.31 -7.73 4.92
N ILE A 83 -35.23 -6.49 4.42
CA ILE A 83 -34.08 -5.59 4.57
C ILE A 83 -34.42 -4.51 5.60
N PRO A 84 -33.84 -4.56 6.81
CA PRO A 84 -34.15 -3.59 7.86
C PRO A 84 -33.60 -2.20 7.53
N ASP A 85 -34.35 -1.15 7.89
CA ASP A 85 -33.90 0.26 7.80
C ASP A 85 -32.76 0.56 8.79
N MET A 86 -32.69 -0.18 9.90
CA MET A 86 -31.69 -0.01 10.95
C MET A 86 -31.13 -1.35 11.41
N ILE A 87 -29.81 -1.39 11.57
CA ILE A 87 -29.08 -2.54 12.10
C ILE A 87 -28.12 -2.09 13.20
N PHE A 88 -27.83 -3.03 14.11
CA PHE A 88 -27.08 -2.79 15.34
C PHE A 88 -25.97 -3.81 15.49
N ALA A 89 -24.96 -3.46 16.28
CA ALA A 89 -23.83 -4.32 16.61
C ALA A 89 -23.22 -4.99 15.36
N VAL A 90 -22.99 -4.18 14.32
CA VAL A 90 -22.41 -4.65 13.07
C VAL A 90 -20.94 -4.97 13.35
N VAL A 91 -20.55 -6.20 13.04
CA VAL A 91 -19.18 -6.71 13.13
C VAL A 91 -18.72 -7.07 11.75
N ILE A 92 -17.67 -6.40 11.28
CA ILE A 92 -17.04 -6.65 9.98
C ILE A 92 -15.80 -7.50 10.23
N GLN A 93 -15.83 -8.73 9.72
CA GLN A 93 -14.74 -9.68 9.83
C GLN A 93 -14.07 -9.82 8.46
N MET A 94 -12.75 -9.70 8.43
CA MET A 94 -11.96 -9.84 7.22
C MET A 94 -11.05 -11.06 7.31
N GLN A 95 -11.12 -11.93 6.31
CA GLN A 95 -10.21 -13.06 6.21
C GLN A 95 -8.88 -12.60 5.64
N THR A 96 -7.82 -12.73 6.43
CA THR A 96 -6.45 -12.36 6.03
C THR A 96 -5.70 -13.55 5.46
N THR A 97 -4.78 -13.27 4.54
CA THR A 97 -3.83 -14.26 4.02
C THR A 97 -2.60 -14.35 4.93
N SER A 98 -1.73 -15.34 4.72
CA SER A 98 -0.44 -15.43 5.42
C SER A 98 0.55 -14.28 5.09
N LYS A 99 0.20 -13.41 4.14
CA LYS A 99 1.02 -12.30 3.65
C LYS A 99 0.70 -10.98 4.35
N TYR A 100 -0.34 -10.96 5.19
CA TYR A 100 -0.76 -9.80 5.96
C TYR A 100 -0.97 -10.21 7.42
N LYS A 101 -0.78 -9.28 8.35
CA LYS A 101 -1.18 -9.50 9.74
C LYS A 101 -2.70 -9.59 9.82
N ILE A 102 -3.18 -10.27 10.86
CA ILE A 102 -4.61 -10.40 11.15
C ILE A 102 -5.21 -9.00 11.33
N ILE A 103 -6.30 -8.74 10.61
CA ILE A 103 -7.09 -7.53 10.74
C ILE A 103 -8.10 -7.79 11.87
N PRO A 104 -8.11 -6.99 12.95
CA PRO A 104 -9.08 -7.16 14.02
C PRO A 104 -10.50 -6.87 13.52
N ASP A 105 -11.48 -7.51 14.15
CA ASP A 105 -12.90 -7.27 13.86
C ASP A 105 -13.23 -5.78 14.03
N ILE A 106 -13.94 -5.22 13.06
CA ILE A 106 -14.35 -3.82 13.09
C ILE A 106 -15.79 -3.74 13.55
N HIS A 107 -16.02 -2.94 14.59
CA HIS A 107 -17.32 -2.81 15.22
C HIS A 107 -17.97 -1.47 14.85
N VAL A 108 -19.14 -1.55 14.23
CA VAL A 108 -20.02 -0.41 13.96
C VAL A 108 -21.27 -0.57 14.84
N PRO A 109 -21.45 0.24 15.89
CA PRO A 109 -22.53 0.06 16.86
C PRO A 109 -23.92 0.12 16.23
N TYR A 110 -24.07 0.97 15.21
CA TYR A 110 -25.36 1.30 14.61
C TYR A 110 -25.15 1.74 13.15
N LEU A 111 -26.04 1.29 12.26
CA LEU A 111 -26.10 1.72 10.87
C LEU A 111 -27.57 1.89 10.44
N SER A 112 -27.88 3.00 9.80
CA SER A 112 -29.24 3.29 9.30
C SER A 112 -29.20 3.66 7.82
N HIS A 113 -30.15 3.15 7.05
CA HIS A 113 -30.29 3.46 5.63
C HIS A 113 -30.37 4.97 5.39
N LYS A 114 -31.19 5.69 6.18
CA LYS A 114 -31.33 7.16 6.07
C LYS A 114 -30.02 7.95 6.11
N LYS A 115 -28.99 7.47 6.80
CA LYS A 115 -27.69 8.14 6.92
C LYS A 115 -26.61 7.52 6.02
N SER A 116 -26.88 6.37 5.43
CA SER A 116 -25.86 5.56 4.74
C SER A 116 -26.47 4.85 3.54
N CYS A 117 -27.29 5.56 2.77
CA CYS A 117 -27.83 5.09 1.49
C CYS A 117 -26.85 5.33 0.34
N GLU A 118 -25.93 6.28 0.50
CA GLU A 118 -24.95 6.64 -0.53
C GLU A 118 -23.58 6.98 0.07
N PRO A 119 -22.47 6.72 -0.64
CA PRO A 119 -21.11 6.99 -0.19
C PRO A 119 -20.77 8.48 -0.29
N ALA A 120 -21.35 9.28 0.61
CA ALA A 120 -21.21 10.74 0.66
C ALA A 120 -20.96 11.24 2.09
N ASP A 121 -20.85 12.56 2.24
CA ASP A 121 -20.65 13.22 3.54
C ASP A 121 -21.75 12.84 4.53
N GLY A 122 -21.35 12.35 5.71
CA GLY A 122 -22.28 11.87 6.74
C GLY A 122 -22.59 10.36 6.69
N CYS A 123 -22.14 9.65 5.64
CA CYS A 123 -22.15 8.20 5.59
C CYS A 123 -21.21 7.58 6.63
N GLN A 124 -21.52 6.36 7.08
CA GLN A 124 -20.65 5.65 8.00
C GLN A 124 -19.32 5.31 7.33
N ILE A 125 -18.22 5.77 7.93
CA ILE A 125 -16.86 5.46 7.49
C ILE A 125 -16.27 4.38 8.38
N VAL A 126 -15.57 3.43 7.77
CA VAL A 126 -14.83 2.36 8.41
C VAL A 126 -13.39 2.44 7.95
N GLU A 127 -12.46 2.64 8.89
CA GLU A 127 -11.02 2.64 8.60
C GLU A 127 -10.46 1.21 8.74
N VAL A 128 -9.85 0.71 7.67
CA VAL A 128 -9.27 -0.64 7.65
C VAL A 128 -7.76 -0.52 7.59
N LYS A 129 -7.08 -1.07 8.59
CA LYS A 129 -5.62 -1.07 8.71
C LYS A 129 -5.04 -2.36 8.13
N PHE A 130 -4.35 -2.27 7.01
CA PHE A 130 -3.62 -3.35 6.36
C PHE A 130 -2.15 -3.30 6.78
N SER A 131 -1.65 -4.38 7.38
CA SER A 131 -0.24 -4.52 7.76
C SER A 131 0.40 -5.64 6.94
N PRO A 132 1.06 -5.34 5.81
CA PRO A 132 1.71 -6.34 4.98
C PRO A 132 2.90 -6.97 5.71
N ILE A 133 3.00 -8.29 5.67
CA ILE A 133 4.21 -9.05 6.01
C ILE A 133 5.11 -9.12 4.76
N GLU A 134 4.50 -9.14 3.58
CA GLU A 134 5.16 -9.01 2.29
C GLU A 134 4.49 -7.93 1.44
N PRO A 135 5.24 -7.18 0.62
CA PRO A 135 4.72 -6.09 -0.20
C PRO A 135 4.02 -6.64 -1.46
N VAL A 136 2.93 -7.39 -1.27
CA VAL A 136 2.20 -8.06 -2.35
C VAL A 136 0.72 -7.66 -2.34
N PRO A 137 0.08 -7.54 -3.52
CA PRO A 137 -1.36 -7.35 -3.59
C PRO A 137 -2.11 -8.53 -2.96
N ALA A 138 -3.33 -8.28 -2.47
CA ALA A 138 -4.13 -9.30 -1.81
C ALA A 138 -5.64 -9.04 -1.94
N THR A 139 -6.41 -10.12 -1.81
CA THR A 139 -7.87 -10.07 -1.77
C THR A 139 -8.36 -10.51 -0.40
N PHE A 140 -9.25 -9.74 0.20
CA PHE A 140 -9.79 -9.96 1.54
C PHE A 140 -11.29 -10.26 1.43
N ASN A 141 -11.67 -11.47 1.81
CA ASN A 141 -13.08 -11.84 1.91
C ASN A 141 -13.69 -11.24 3.17
N ILE A 142 -14.91 -10.71 3.03
CA ILE A 142 -15.55 -9.92 4.08
C ILE A 142 -16.84 -10.60 4.49
N ARG A 143 -17.02 -10.70 5.80
CA ARG A 143 -18.22 -11.23 6.41
C ARG A 143 -18.75 -10.18 7.38
N ILE A 144 -20.03 -9.87 7.28
CA ILE A 144 -20.72 -9.01 8.24
C ILE A 144 -21.63 -9.86 9.10
N ILE A 145 -21.55 -9.63 10.41
CA ILE A 145 -22.50 -10.10 11.40
C ILE A 145 -23.22 -8.87 11.94
N TYR A 146 -24.54 -8.91 12.07
CA TYR A 146 -25.28 -7.80 12.66
C TYR A 146 -26.52 -8.31 13.39
N SER A 147 -27.17 -7.43 14.15
CA SER A 147 -28.47 -7.68 14.78
C SER A 147 -29.50 -6.67 14.32
N ASN A 148 -30.74 -7.12 14.14
CA ASN A 148 -31.86 -6.21 13.85
C ASN A 148 -32.51 -5.69 15.14
N ALA A 149 -33.53 -4.83 15.00
CA ALA A 149 -34.29 -4.29 16.13
C ALA A 149 -35.00 -5.39 16.97
N ALA A 150 -35.32 -6.53 16.36
CA ALA A 150 -35.88 -7.70 17.04
C ALA A 150 -34.82 -8.59 17.71
N SER A 151 -33.58 -8.10 17.86
CA SER A 151 -32.44 -8.81 18.46
C SER A 151 -32.09 -10.15 17.79
N SER A 152 -32.54 -10.37 16.55
CA SER A 152 -32.15 -11.52 15.75
C SER A 152 -30.81 -11.25 15.08
N SER A 153 -29.90 -12.22 15.13
CA SER A 153 -28.58 -12.12 14.52
C SER A 153 -28.57 -12.64 13.09
N TYR A 154 -27.87 -11.93 12.22
CA TYR A 154 -27.78 -12.20 10.80
C TYR A 154 -26.34 -12.21 10.35
N ILE A 155 -26.11 -12.87 9.23
CA ILE A 155 -24.81 -12.96 8.61
C ILE A 155 -24.88 -12.84 7.11
N MET A 156 -23.97 -12.07 6.53
CA MET A 156 -23.86 -11.89 5.10
C MET A 156 -22.39 -11.84 4.67
N ALA A 157 -22.13 -12.23 3.43
CA ALA A 157 -20.83 -12.05 2.78
C ALA A 157 -20.91 -10.83 1.86
N LEU A 158 -19.91 -9.95 1.92
CA LEU A 158 -19.82 -8.82 1.01
C LEU A 158 -18.89 -9.12 -0.16
N LYS A 159 -18.89 -8.23 -1.16
CA LYS A 159 -17.87 -8.23 -2.20
C LYS A 159 -16.47 -8.12 -1.55
N PRO A 160 -15.50 -8.96 -1.94
CA PRO A 160 -14.15 -8.88 -1.42
C PRO A 160 -13.49 -7.51 -1.69
N ILE A 161 -12.67 -7.03 -0.75
CA ILE A 161 -11.76 -5.91 -0.98
C ILE A 161 -10.52 -6.43 -1.69
N VAL A 162 -10.13 -5.77 -2.78
CA VAL A 162 -8.88 -6.04 -3.48
C VAL A 162 -7.93 -4.90 -3.17
N ILE A 163 -6.78 -5.22 -2.60
CA ILE A 163 -5.65 -4.32 -2.45
C ILE A 163 -4.73 -4.56 -3.64
N GLU A 164 -4.67 -3.58 -4.53
CA GLU A 164 -3.80 -3.62 -5.69
C GLU A 164 -2.36 -3.30 -5.30
N PHE A 165 -1.44 -3.57 -6.22
CA PHE A 165 -0.02 -3.34 -5.96
C PHE A 165 0.31 -1.87 -5.74
N HIS A 166 -0.44 -0.94 -6.33
CA HIS A 166 -0.19 0.49 -6.17
C HIS A 166 -0.81 1.08 -4.89
N ASP A 167 -1.79 0.39 -4.29
CA ASP A 167 -2.43 0.80 -3.03
C ASP A 167 -1.47 0.69 -1.84
N ILE A 168 -0.41 -0.12 -1.96
CA ILE A 168 0.60 -0.32 -0.93
C ILE A 168 1.78 0.67 -1.03
N PHE A 169 1.75 1.59 -1.99
CA PHE A 169 2.84 2.54 -2.21
C PHE A 169 2.81 3.64 -1.14
N ILE A 170 3.96 3.87 -0.52
CA ILE A 170 4.20 5.00 0.37
C ILE A 170 5.29 5.86 -0.29
N PRO A 171 5.10 7.18 -0.44
CA PRO A 171 6.14 8.03 -0.98
C PRO A 171 7.43 7.97 -0.14
N LEU A 172 8.56 7.79 -0.81
CA LEU A 172 9.86 7.71 -0.14
C LEU A 172 10.13 8.96 0.73
N LYS A 173 9.76 10.15 0.24
CA LYS A 173 9.89 11.43 0.96
C LYS A 173 9.21 11.42 2.34
N HIS A 174 8.02 10.84 2.45
CA HIS A 174 7.31 10.72 3.71
C HIS A 174 8.01 9.72 4.65
N SER A 175 8.44 8.57 4.11
CA SER A 175 9.19 7.60 4.92
C SER A 175 10.51 8.17 5.44
N ALA A 176 11.24 8.96 4.65
CA ALA A 176 12.53 9.53 5.04
C ALA A 176 12.38 10.60 6.13
N GLN A 177 11.38 11.48 6.01
CA GLN A 177 11.10 12.51 7.02
C GLN A 177 10.65 11.89 8.34
N CYS A 178 9.73 10.93 8.31
CA CYS A 178 9.15 10.33 9.52
C CYS A 178 10.08 9.28 10.20
N LEU A 179 11.05 8.75 9.47
CA LEU A 179 12.07 7.83 10.00
C LEU A 179 13.41 8.55 10.25
N SER A 180 13.44 9.87 10.17
CA SER A 180 14.62 10.66 10.55
C SER A 180 14.70 10.84 12.07
N LYS A 181 15.91 11.06 12.59
CA LYS A 181 16.09 11.40 14.01
C LYS A 181 15.78 12.91 14.17
N PRO A 182 14.83 13.30 15.05
CA PRO A 182 14.60 14.71 15.37
C PRO A 182 15.84 15.40 15.96
N GLU A 183 16.68 14.61 16.64
CA GLU A 183 17.88 15.07 17.34
C GLU A 183 19.00 15.55 16.38
N LEU A 184 18.92 15.22 15.09
CA LEU A 184 19.95 15.56 14.12
C LEU A 184 19.69 16.88 13.38
N ASP A 185 18.52 17.53 13.53
CA ASP A 185 18.14 18.82 12.93
C ASP A 185 18.54 19.00 11.44
N VAL A 186 18.57 17.90 10.69
CA VAL A 186 19.02 17.84 9.29
C VAL A 186 17.91 17.26 8.44
N ALA A 187 17.47 18.04 7.44
CA ALA A 187 16.57 17.57 6.39
C ALA A 187 17.39 17.03 5.22
N PHE A 188 17.39 15.71 5.05
CA PHE A 188 18.01 15.08 3.89
C PHE A 188 17.15 15.28 2.65
N SER A 189 17.78 15.63 1.52
CA SER A 189 17.03 15.83 0.29
C SER A 189 16.45 14.49 -0.21
N PRO A 190 15.20 14.45 -0.71
CA PRO A 190 14.63 13.23 -1.28
C PRO A 190 15.49 12.62 -2.41
N GLU A 191 16.20 13.46 -3.18
CA GLU A 191 17.12 13.06 -4.24
C GLU A 191 18.36 12.35 -3.68
N GLN A 192 18.98 12.90 -2.63
CA GLN A 192 20.14 12.27 -2.00
C GLN A 192 19.76 10.91 -1.40
N MET A 193 18.56 10.77 -0.83
CA MET A 193 18.04 9.47 -0.36
C MET A 193 17.81 8.49 -1.48
N PHE A 194 17.22 8.97 -2.57
CA PHE A 194 17.01 8.15 -3.75
C PHE A 194 18.35 7.60 -4.27
N ASP A 195 19.37 8.45 -4.41
CA ASP A 195 20.67 8.05 -4.95
C ASP A 195 21.44 7.14 -3.99
N ALA A 196 21.40 7.41 -2.68
CA ALA A 196 22.01 6.56 -1.66
C ALA A 196 21.36 5.15 -1.63
N LEU A 197 20.03 5.07 -1.68
CA LEU A 197 19.32 3.79 -1.77
C LEU A 197 19.64 3.06 -3.08
N TRP A 198 19.69 3.79 -4.20
CA TRP A 198 20.01 3.20 -5.50
C TRP A 198 21.39 2.54 -5.48
N GLN A 199 22.40 3.27 -5.01
CA GLN A 199 23.76 2.76 -4.89
C GLN A 199 23.85 1.60 -3.89
N TYR A 200 23.20 1.72 -2.73
CA TYR A 200 23.14 0.64 -1.74
C TYR A 200 22.59 -0.65 -2.34
N ILE A 201 21.45 -0.54 -3.04
CA ILE A 201 20.82 -1.67 -3.71
C ILE A 201 21.75 -2.27 -4.76
N GLU A 202 22.41 -1.45 -5.59
CA GLU A 202 23.36 -1.90 -6.62
C GLU A 202 24.56 -2.67 -6.03
N GLU A 203 25.13 -2.18 -4.94
CA GLU A 203 26.27 -2.82 -4.26
C GLU A 203 25.87 -4.11 -3.53
N HIS A 204 24.66 -4.16 -2.95
CA HIS A 204 24.20 -5.27 -2.11
C HIS A 204 23.44 -6.36 -2.86
N GLN A 205 23.12 -6.15 -4.14
CA GLN A 205 22.50 -7.14 -5.02
C GLN A 205 23.41 -8.33 -5.37
N TYR A 206 24.73 -8.09 -5.47
CA TYR A 206 25.68 -9.06 -6.04
C TYR A 206 26.85 -9.44 -5.13
N SER A 207 26.90 -8.92 -3.89
CA SER A 207 27.99 -9.27 -2.99
C SER A 207 27.90 -10.75 -2.61
N ARG A 208 28.90 -11.56 -3.01
CA ARG A 208 29.09 -12.97 -2.59
C ARG A 208 29.03 -13.18 -1.06
N LYS A 209 29.09 -12.09 -0.28
CA LYS A 209 28.99 -12.09 1.18
C LYS A 209 27.54 -12.09 1.71
N ASN A 210 26.55 -11.71 0.90
CA ASN A 210 25.14 -11.73 1.27
C ASN A 210 24.48 -13.00 0.72
N GLN A 211 24.26 -13.98 1.59
CA GLN A 211 23.55 -15.24 1.25
C GLN A 211 22.06 -15.03 0.94
N SER A 212 21.50 -13.85 1.26
CA SER A 212 20.13 -13.46 0.93
C SER A 212 20.14 -12.63 -0.35
N PHE A 213 20.08 -13.29 -1.50
CA PHE A 213 19.92 -12.68 -2.83
C PHE A 213 18.53 -12.05 -2.98
N SER A 214 18.24 -11.00 -2.21
CA SER A 214 16.90 -10.40 -2.18
C SER A 214 16.76 -9.25 -3.19
N GLY A 215 17.78 -8.45 -3.46
CA GLY A 215 17.66 -7.29 -4.36
C GLY A 215 17.68 -7.65 -5.85
N ALA A 216 17.19 -6.75 -6.71
CA ALA A 216 17.34 -6.85 -8.18
C ALA A 216 17.32 -5.49 -8.89
N LYS A 217 18.16 -5.38 -9.93
CA LYS A 217 18.19 -4.26 -10.88
C LYS A 217 17.69 -4.77 -12.22
N SER A 218 16.75 -4.05 -12.80
CA SER A 218 16.09 -4.46 -14.04
C SER A 218 15.89 -3.27 -14.97
N ILE A 219 15.71 -3.55 -16.25
CA ILE A 219 15.28 -2.55 -17.22
C ILE A 219 13.94 -3.00 -17.78
N VAL A 220 12.96 -2.10 -17.80
CA VAL A 220 11.65 -2.34 -18.42
C VAL A 220 11.53 -1.43 -19.62
N TYR A 221 11.37 -2.03 -20.80
CA TYR A 221 11.08 -1.29 -22.02
C TYR A 221 9.57 -1.10 -22.15
N LEU A 222 9.13 0.15 -22.22
CA LEU A 222 7.74 0.53 -22.44
C LEU A 222 7.60 1.04 -23.87
N ASP A 223 7.01 0.21 -24.73
CA ASP A 223 6.60 0.59 -26.08
C ASP A 223 5.32 1.44 -26.02
N LEU A 224 5.43 2.60 -25.38
CA LEU A 224 4.35 3.53 -25.10
C LEU A 224 4.81 4.94 -25.43
N GLU A 225 3.99 5.67 -26.17
CA GLU A 225 4.18 7.10 -26.44
C GLU A 225 4.24 7.90 -25.12
N LYS A 226 4.96 9.03 -25.16
CA LYS A 226 5.18 9.88 -23.99
C LYS A 226 3.89 10.19 -23.23
N GLU A 227 2.82 10.59 -23.91
CA GLU A 227 1.53 10.93 -23.28
C GLU A 227 0.97 9.80 -22.42
N LYS A 228 1.08 8.54 -22.85
CA LYS A 228 0.63 7.38 -22.07
C LYS A 228 1.51 7.15 -20.86
N VAL A 229 2.82 7.35 -20.98
CA VAL A 229 3.76 7.26 -19.87
C VAL A 229 3.50 8.38 -18.85
N GLU A 230 3.12 9.57 -19.30
CA GLU A 230 2.72 10.67 -18.41
C GLU A 230 1.50 10.27 -17.56
N THR A 231 0.50 9.55 -18.11
CA THR A 231 -0.63 9.05 -17.30
C THR A 231 -0.20 8.05 -16.21
N ILE A 232 0.91 7.32 -16.41
CA ILE A 232 1.48 6.44 -15.39
C ILE A 232 2.18 7.29 -14.32
N LEU A 233 2.94 8.30 -14.75
CA LEU A 233 3.61 9.23 -13.83
C LEU A 233 2.62 10.06 -13.00
N GLU A 234 1.47 10.43 -13.56
CA GLU A 234 0.37 11.09 -12.82
C GLU A 234 -0.14 10.22 -11.66
N LYS A 235 -0.25 8.90 -11.85
CA LYS A 235 -0.61 7.98 -10.75
C LYS A 235 0.49 7.88 -9.69
N LEU A 236 1.72 8.20 -10.06
CA LEU A 236 2.89 8.16 -9.20
C LEU A 236 3.28 9.56 -8.69
N ASP A 237 2.49 10.61 -8.94
CA ASP A 237 2.92 12.00 -8.75
C ASP A 237 3.43 12.28 -7.33
N ASN A 238 2.74 11.76 -6.31
CA ASN A 238 3.16 11.89 -4.92
C ASN A 238 4.50 11.19 -4.58
N HIS A 239 4.95 10.27 -5.42
CA HIS A 239 6.17 9.46 -5.28
C HIS A 239 7.32 9.96 -6.15
N ILE A 240 7.08 10.97 -7.01
CA ILE A 240 8.11 11.59 -7.84
C ILE A 240 9.10 12.34 -6.95
N ILE A 241 10.38 12.05 -7.15
CA ILE A 241 11.52 12.69 -6.49
C ILE A 241 12.07 13.80 -7.38
N LYS A 242 12.23 13.52 -8.68
CA LYS A 242 12.75 14.45 -9.67
C LYS A 242 11.99 14.27 -10.99
N ARG A 243 11.64 15.36 -11.68
CA ARG A 243 10.96 15.31 -12.98
C ARG A 243 11.48 16.40 -13.91
N ASN A 244 11.79 15.99 -15.13
CA ASN A 244 12.30 16.79 -16.24
C ASN A 244 11.58 16.34 -17.53
N ASP A 245 11.76 17.05 -18.64
CA ASP A 245 11.11 16.69 -19.92
C ASP A 245 11.54 15.32 -20.49
N THR A 246 12.73 14.86 -20.10
CA THR A 246 13.37 13.64 -20.60
C THR A 246 13.53 12.56 -19.55
N GLU A 247 13.39 12.89 -18.26
CA GLU A 247 13.68 11.97 -17.17
C GLU A 247 12.73 12.18 -15.98
N ALA A 248 12.37 11.09 -15.31
CA ALA A 248 11.64 11.15 -14.04
C ALA A 248 12.16 10.08 -13.06
N SER A 249 12.44 10.46 -11.83
CA SER A 249 12.83 9.55 -10.74
C SER A 249 11.67 9.38 -9.77
N VAL A 250 11.29 8.15 -9.47
CA VAL A 250 10.19 7.81 -8.56
C VAL A 250 10.69 6.92 -7.43
N GLY A 251 10.52 7.36 -6.19
CA GLY A 251 10.91 6.63 -4.99
C GLY A 251 9.69 6.15 -4.22
N VAL A 252 9.57 4.83 -4.08
CA VAL A 252 8.47 4.19 -3.35
C VAL A 252 9.04 3.36 -2.21
N PHE A 253 8.50 3.59 -1.02
CA PHE A 253 8.61 2.69 0.12
C PHE A 253 7.45 1.71 0.12
N LEU A 254 7.76 0.43 0.34
CA LEU A 254 6.83 -0.68 0.34
C LEU A 254 6.85 -1.37 1.71
N PRO A 255 5.78 -1.26 2.50
CA PRO A 255 5.68 -1.97 3.76
C PRO A 255 5.89 -3.49 3.58
N PRO A 256 6.60 -4.16 4.50
CA PRO A 256 7.01 -3.62 5.79
C PRO A 256 8.33 -2.82 5.77
N LYS A 257 9.22 -3.03 4.80
CA LYS A 257 10.58 -2.44 4.84
C LYS A 257 11.32 -2.37 3.51
N HIS A 258 10.60 -2.59 2.42
CA HIS A 258 11.19 -2.73 1.10
C HIS A 258 11.15 -1.41 0.34
N HIS A 259 12.04 -1.28 -0.63
CA HIS A 259 12.13 -0.10 -1.47
C HIS A 259 12.01 -0.48 -2.93
N PHE A 260 11.41 0.45 -3.66
CA PHE A 260 11.16 0.34 -5.07
C PHE A 260 11.47 1.67 -5.74
N LEU A 261 12.53 1.69 -6.54
CA LEU A 261 13.06 2.89 -7.17
C LEU A 261 12.96 2.75 -8.69
N LEU A 262 12.52 3.83 -9.33
CA LEU A 262 12.41 3.92 -10.79
C LEU A 262 13.14 5.14 -11.30
N ARG A 263 13.86 4.98 -12.41
CA ARG A 263 14.32 6.08 -13.27
C ARG A 263 13.75 5.87 -14.66
N PHE A 264 12.83 6.74 -15.05
CA PHE A 264 12.25 6.80 -16.39
C PHE A 264 13.15 7.65 -17.27
N VAL A 265 13.46 7.14 -18.45
CA VAL A 265 14.04 7.88 -19.58
C VAL A 265 12.95 7.96 -20.64
N LEU A 266 12.47 9.18 -20.88
CA LEU A 266 11.31 9.46 -21.71
C LEU A 266 11.76 9.83 -23.12
N HIS A 267 11.30 9.06 -24.10
CA HIS A 267 11.40 9.41 -25.52
C HIS A 267 10.00 9.68 -26.09
N PRO A 268 9.89 10.39 -27.23
CA PRO A 268 8.57 10.67 -27.82
C PRO A 268 7.74 9.42 -28.12
N ALA A 269 8.40 8.34 -28.58
CA ALA A 269 7.74 7.12 -29.04
C ALA A 269 7.81 5.94 -28.05
N HIS A 270 8.67 6.00 -27.03
CA HIS A 270 8.86 4.91 -26.07
C HIS A 270 9.46 5.45 -24.76
N ALA A 271 9.46 4.64 -23.71
CA ALA A 271 10.20 4.94 -22.48
C ALA A 271 11.01 3.74 -22.00
N VAL A 272 12.14 4.02 -21.38
CA VAL A 272 12.98 3.03 -20.71
C VAL A 272 12.91 3.28 -19.22
N VAL A 273 12.57 2.26 -18.45
CA VAL A 273 12.49 2.37 -16.99
C VAL A 273 13.58 1.51 -16.37
N HIS A 274 14.56 2.17 -15.75
CA HIS A 274 15.51 1.49 -14.89
C HIS A 274 14.86 1.27 -13.53
N VAL A 275 15.00 0.06 -13.02
CA VAL A 275 14.39 -0.39 -11.77
C VAL A 275 15.49 -0.81 -10.82
N ALA A 276 15.41 -0.37 -9.56
CA ALA A 276 16.20 -0.91 -8.46
C ALA A 276 15.28 -1.24 -7.29
N THR A 277 15.39 -2.46 -6.75
CA THR A 277 14.64 -2.89 -5.57
C THR A 277 15.49 -3.78 -4.67
N ASP A 278 15.20 -3.75 -3.38
CA ASP A 278 15.77 -4.66 -2.37
C ASP A 278 15.01 -6.00 -2.27
N ARG A 279 13.96 -6.19 -3.08
CA ARG A 279 13.19 -7.44 -3.16
C ARG A 279 12.76 -7.79 -4.59
N TRP A 280 13.42 -8.77 -5.19
CA TRP A 280 13.26 -9.16 -6.59
C TRP A 280 11.87 -9.68 -6.93
N GLN A 281 11.13 -10.28 -5.98
CA GLN A 281 9.77 -10.77 -6.25
C GLN A 281 8.81 -9.63 -6.64
N ILE A 282 9.13 -8.39 -6.31
CA ILE A 282 8.35 -7.21 -6.66
C ILE A 282 8.34 -6.97 -8.18
N LEU A 283 9.39 -7.41 -8.90
CA LEU A 283 9.51 -7.16 -10.35
C LEU A 283 8.35 -7.76 -11.17
N ALA A 284 7.77 -8.88 -10.72
CA ALA A 284 6.63 -9.50 -11.40
C ALA A 284 5.36 -8.62 -11.28
N SER A 285 5.09 -8.11 -10.07
CA SER A 285 3.98 -7.18 -9.83
C SER A 285 4.21 -5.85 -10.55
N LEU A 286 5.45 -5.39 -10.61
CA LEU A 286 5.81 -4.15 -11.29
C LEU A 286 5.57 -4.22 -12.80
N ALA A 287 6.03 -5.29 -13.46
CA ALA A 287 5.83 -5.45 -14.89
C ALA A 287 4.33 -5.38 -15.25
N THR A 288 3.51 -5.98 -14.38
CA THR A 288 2.04 -5.96 -14.48
C THR A 288 1.47 -4.57 -14.17
N PHE A 289 2.04 -3.81 -13.23
CA PHE A 289 1.59 -2.44 -12.90
C PHE A 289 1.93 -1.43 -13.99
N LEU A 290 3.12 -1.54 -14.59
CA LEU A 290 3.49 -0.82 -15.82
C LEU A 290 2.73 -1.36 -17.06
N LYS A 291 1.74 -2.23 -16.80
CA LYS A 291 0.66 -2.80 -17.62
C LYS A 291 1.08 -3.73 -18.75
N TYR A 292 2.10 -3.43 -19.54
CA TYR A 292 2.48 -4.23 -20.72
C TYR A 292 3.95 -4.04 -21.12
N GLY A 293 4.84 -3.74 -20.17
CA GLY A 293 6.27 -3.57 -20.43
C GLY A 293 7.00 -4.91 -20.60
N ARG A 294 7.95 -4.99 -21.55
CA ARG A 294 8.89 -6.11 -21.61
C ARG A 294 10.00 -5.87 -20.59
N THR A 295 10.01 -6.64 -19.51
CA THR A 295 11.09 -6.64 -18.53
C THR A 295 12.28 -7.41 -19.10
N ILE A 296 13.41 -6.73 -19.26
CA ILE A 296 14.69 -7.34 -19.61
C ILE A 296 15.48 -7.42 -18.31
N ASN A 297 15.67 -8.64 -17.82
CA ASN A 297 16.64 -8.89 -16.76
C ASN A 297 18.03 -8.58 -17.32
N VAL A 298 18.75 -7.66 -16.69
CA VAL A 298 20.13 -7.37 -17.06
C VAL A 298 21.01 -8.45 -16.42
N GLU A 299 21.07 -9.62 -17.04
CA GLU A 299 22.18 -10.53 -16.82
C GLU A 299 23.38 -9.96 -17.57
N ASN A 300 24.41 -9.54 -16.82
CA ASN A 300 25.67 -9.13 -17.45
C ASN A 300 26.32 -10.35 -18.10
N SER A 301 26.20 -10.42 -19.42
CA SER A 301 27.12 -11.12 -20.31
C SER A 301 28.53 -10.56 -20.11
N SER A 302 29.28 -11.17 -19.20
CA SER A 302 30.72 -11.00 -19.06
C SER A 302 31.41 -12.33 -19.34
N SER A 303 31.70 -12.57 -20.63
CA SER A 303 32.77 -13.42 -21.20
C SER A 303 32.36 -13.75 -22.66
N MET A 304 33.13 -13.55 -23.71
CA MET A 304 34.58 -13.40 -23.88
C MET A 304 34.90 -12.44 -25.02
N VAL A 305 35.93 -11.63 -24.82
CA VAL A 305 36.88 -11.29 -25.89
C VAL A 305 37.89 -12.44 -25.95
N VAL A 306 37.93 -13.13 -27.08
CA VAL A 306 39.18 -13.50 -27.79
C VAL A 306 38.90 -13.28 -29.27
#